data_AF-A0A7S4T4C0-F1
#
_entry.id   AF-A0A7S4T4C0-F1
#
_cell.length_a   1.000
_cell.length_b   1.000
_cell.length_c   1.000
_cell.angle_alpha   90.00
_cell.angle_beta   90.00
_cell.angle_gamma   90.00
#
_symmetry.space_group_name_H-M   'P 1'
#
loop_
_entity.id
_entity.type
_entity.pdbx_description
1 polymer ?
#
loop_
_entity_poly.entity_id
_entity_poly.type
_entity_poly.pdbx_seq_one_letter_code
_entity_poly.pdbx_strand_id
1 'polypeptide(L)'
;EHSQEWLGIDSVGWGGHSCLTKAASCEDISNPLLCDRSEAELGIPCAGWGGSACLSRGSACSKIDTPLLCNDARTKLNMSCAGWGGVACLEHGAKPVEILDMTICEHAKEWLGMDVAGWG
;
A
#
# COMPACT_ATOMS: atom_id res chain seq x y z
N GLU A 1 -17.59 12.02 18.85
CA GLU A 1 -17.28 11.58 20.22
C GLU A 1 -18.48 11.13 21.07
N HIS A 2 -19.75 11.26 20.66
CA HIS A 2 -20.90 10.84 21.51
C HIS A 2 -21.62 9.54 21.09
N SER A 3 -21.09 8.79 20.12
CA SER A 3 -21.71 7.54 19.62
C SER A 3 -21.80 6.45 20.69
N GLN A 4 -20.81 6.37 21.57
CA GLN A 4 -20.74 5.35 22.61
C GLN A 4 -21.78 5.58 23.71
N GLU A 5 -21.94 6.83 24.18
CA GLU A 5 -22.91 7.21 25.21
C GLU A 5 -24.37 7.04 24.76
N TRP A 6 -24.65 7.23 23.46
CA TRP A 6 -26.04 7.28 22.96
C TRP A 6 -26.48 5.98 22.29
N LEU A 7 -25.55 5.24 21.67
CA LEU A 7 -25.87 4.08 20.83
C LEU A 7 -25.19 2.79 21.30
N GLY A 8 -24.27 2.86 22.28
CA GLY A 8 -23.48 1.70 22.72
C GLY A 8 -22.51 1.19 21.64
N ILE A 9 -22.18 2.03 20.65
CA ILE A 9 -21.27 1.67 19.55
C ILE A 9 -19.86 2.16 19.89
N ASP A 10 -18.96 1.22 20.14
CA ASP A 10 -17.53 1.48 20.32
C ASP A 10 -16.88 1.86 18.99
N SER A 11 -16.84 3.16 18.69
CA SER A 11 -16.19 3.69 17.50
C SER A 11 -14.83 4.34 17.81
N VAL A 12 -13.82 4.09 16.98
CA VAL A 12 -12.47 4.71 17.08
C VAL A 12 -12.33 5.99 16.27
N GLY A 13 -13.31 6.33 15.43
CA GLY A 13 -13.30 7.57 14.64
C GLY A 13 -13.98 7.40 13.29
N TRP A 14 -13.90 8.44 12.45
CA TRP A 14 -14.38 8.41 11.07
C TRP A 14 -13.28 7.88 10.15
N GLY A 15 -13.54 6.82 9.39
CA GLY A 15 -12.56 6.18 8.49
C GLY A 15 -12.49 6.76 7.08
N GLY A 16 -13.29 7.78 6.78
CA GLY A 16 -13.39 8.39 5.45
C GLY A 16 -14.76 8.24 4.81
N HIS A 17 -15.40 7.07 4.98
CA HIS A 17 -16.75 6.80 4.46
C HIS A 17 -17.74 6.30 5.53
N SER A 18 -17.23 5.77 6.65
CA SER A 18 -18.04 5.27 7.75
C SER A 18 -17.33 5.47 9.09
N CYS A 19 -18.06 5.35 10.19
CA CYS A 19 -17.46 5.22 11.50
C CYS A 19 -16.75 3.86 11.61
N LEU A 20 -15.53 3.88 12.15
CA LEU A 20 -14.72 2.70 12.39
C LEU A 20 -14.94 2.16 13.79
N THR A 21 -14.93 0.83 13.94
CA THR A 21 -14.99 0.17 15.25
C THR A 21 -13.58 -0.08 15.79
N LYS A 22 -13.45 -0.53 17.04
CA LYS A 22 -12.16 -0.96 17.61
C LYS A 22 -11.50 -2.14 16.89
N ALA A 23 -12.25 -2.87 16.06
CA ALA A 23 -11.73 -3.96 15.24
C ALA A 23 -11.36 -3.53 13.82
N ALA A 24 -11.43 -2.23 13.50
CA ALA A 24 -11.11 -1.74 12.17
C ALA A 24 -9.64 -1.97 11.81
N SER A 25 -9.39 -2.32 10.55
CA SER A 25 -8.06 -2.48 9.98
C SER A 25 -7.68 -1.28 9.11
N CYS A 26 -6.45 -1.28 8.60
CA CYS A 26 -5.99 -0.22 7.70
C CYS A 26 -6.86 -0.14 6.45
N GLU A 27 -7.29 -1.28 5.90
CA GLU A 27 -8.09 -1.37 4.70
C GLU A 27 -9.48 -0.71 4.83
N ASP A 28 -9.98 -0.53 6.07
CA ASP A 28 -11.23 0.19 6.34
C ASP A 28 -11.07 1.73 6.25
N ILE A 29 -9.82 2.23 6.23
CA ILE A 29 -9.52 3.65 6.08
C ILE A 29 -9.52 4.00 4.60
N SER A 30 -10.52 4.75 4.16
CA SER A 30 -10.71 5.14 2.76
C SER A 30 -10.20 6.55 2.44
N ASN A 31 -9.56 7.23 3.40
CA ASN A 31 -9.00 8.57 3.24
C ASN A 31 -7.46 8.54 3.33
N PRO A 32 -6.72 9.02 2.31
CA PRO A 32 -5.26 8.99 2.30
C PRO A 32 -4.60 9.75 3.45
N LEU A 33 -5.07 10.98 3.73
CA LEU A 33 -4.51 11.82 4.80
C LEU A 33 -4.73 11.20 6.19
N LEU A 34 -5.88 10.53 6.35
CA LEU A 34 -6.18 9.81 7.57
C LEU A 34 -5.34 8.54 7.71
N CYS A 35 -5.09 7.83 6.60
CA CYS A 35 -4.22 6.66 6.60
C CYS A 35 -2.81 7.00 7.08
N ASP A 36 -2.24 8.10 6.57
CA ASP A 36 -0.90 8.58 6.94
C ASP A 36 -0.82 9.00 8.43
N ARG A 37 -1.96 9.28 9.07
CA ARG A 37 -2.07 9.68 10.48
C ARG A 37 -2.83 8.66 11.33
N SER A 38 -3.08 7.47 10.81
CA SER A 38 -3.96 6.45 11.38
C SER A 38 -3.57 6.06 12.80
N GLU A 39 -2.26 5.96 13.08
CA GLU A 39 -1.77 5.62 14.42
C GLU A 39 -2.05 6.75 15.43
N ALA A 40 -1.92 8.01 15.02
CA ALA A 40 -2.14 9.16 15.89
C ALA A 40 -3.63 9.49 16.08
N GLU A 41 -4.45 9.34 15.03
CA GLU A 41 -5.86 9.75 15.02
C GLU A 41 -6.82 8.62 15.40
N LEU A 42 -6.50 7.37 15.04
CA LEU A 42 -7.38 6.20 15.20
C LEU A 42 -6.77 5.10 16.08
N GLY A 43 -5.47 5.19 16.41
CA GLY A 43 -4.74 4.13 17.10
C GLY A 43 -4.49 2.88 16.25
N ILE A 44 -4.60 2.97 14.93
CA ILE A 44 -4.42 1.84 13.99
C ILE A 44 -3.04 1.96 13.33
N PRO A 45 -2.10 1.02 13.52
CA PRO A 45 -0.72 1.17 13.04
C PRO A 45 -0.58 0.77 11.56
N CYS A 46 -0.94 1.67 10.66
CA CYS A 46 -0.78 1.47 9.22
C CYS A 46 0.64 1.81 8.73
N ALA A 47 0.98 1.30 7.54
CA ALA A 47 2.20 1.65 6.82
C ALA A 47 2.06 2.98 6.05
N GLY A 48 0.84 3.31 5.62
CA GLY A 48 0.53 4.51 4.85
C GLY A 48 -0.33 4.19 3.62
N TRP A 49 -0.63 5.22 2.83
CA TRP A 49 -1.49 5.06 1.66
C TRP A 49 -0.75 4.42 0.48
N GLY A 50 -1.25 3.28 -0.01
CA GLY A 50 -0.70 2.48 -1.12
C GLY A 50 -1.04 2.99 -2.52
N GLY A 51 -1.89 4.03 -2.61
CA GLY A 51 -2.34 4.65 -3.87
C GLY A 51 -3.84 4.48 -4.10
N SER A 52 -4.40 3.27 -3.87
CA SER A 52 -5.85 3.02 -3.85
C SER A 52 -6.41 2.60 -2.50
N ALA A 53 -5.56 2.13 -1.58
CA ALA A 53 -5.98 1.67 -0.27
C ALA A 53 -4.93 2.01 0.79
N CYS A 54 -5.37 2.09 2.03
CA CYS A 54 -4.48 2.23 3.17
C CYS A 54 -3.87 0.86 3.51
N LEU A 55 -2.54 0.81 3.66
CA LEU A 55 -1.81 -0.45 3.79
C LEU A 55 -1.45 -0.74 5.24
N SER A 56 -1.60 -2.00 5.64
CA SER A 56 -1.06 -2.53 6.90
C SER A 56 0.47 -2.67 6.82
N ARG A 57 1.17 -2.56 7.96
CA ARG A 57 2.62 -2.88 8.02
C ARG A 57 2.84 -4.33 7.59
N GLY A 58 3.76 -4.55 6.63
CA GLY A 58 4.01 -5.87 6.06
C GLY A 58 3.03 -6.30 4.97
N SER A 59 2.24 -5.37 4.43
CA SER A 59 1.47 -5.62 3.19
C SER A 59 2.40 -6.06 2.05
N ALA A 60 1.82 -6.71 1.04
CA ALA A 60 2.57 -7.04 -0.17
C ALA A 60 2.84 -5.77 -1.00
N CYS A 61 4.01 -5.70 -1.64
CA CYS A 61 4.39 -4.65 -2.58
C CYS A 61 3.38 -4.52 -3.72
N SER A 62 2.78 -5.62 -4.17
CA SER A 62 1.74 -5.61 -5.21
C SER A 62 0.50 -4.78 -4.89
N LYS A 63 0.33 -4.34 -3.62
CA LYS A 63 -0.71 -3.41 -3.19
C LYS A 63 -0.38 -1.94 -3.45
N ILE A 64 0.85 -1.64 -3.87
CA ILE A 64 1.27 -0.31 -4.31
C ILE A 64 1.00 -0.19 -5.81
N ASP A 65 0.12 0.73 -6.19
CA ASP A 65 -0.36 0.89 -7.57
C ASP A 65 0.18 2.14 -8.28
N THR A 66 1.12 2.86 -7.65
CA THR A 66 1.79 3.99 -8.30
C THR A 66 3.30 3.79 -8.36
N PRO A 67 3.94 4.11 -9.50
CA PRO A 67 5.38 3.92 -9.68
C PRO A 67 6.21 4.78 -8.72
N LEU A 68 5.78 6.03 -8.47
CA LEU A 68 6.47 6.94 -7.56
C LEU A 68 6.52 6.35 -6.14
N LEU A 69 5.38 5.89 -5.64
CA LEU A 69 5.30 5.30 -4.31
C LEU A 69 6.04 3.97 -4.22
N CYS A 70 6.02 3.16 -5.27
CA CYS A 70 6.78 1.92 -5.34
C CYS A 70 8.29 2.17 -5.22
N ASN A 71 8.82 3.15 -5.96
CA ASN A 71 10.23 3.52 -5.91
C ASN A 71 10.62 4.11 -4.56
N ASP A 72 9.70 4.79 -3.88
CA ASP A 72 9.88 5.37 -2.55
C ASP A 72 9.36 4.47 -1.41
N ALA A 73 8.97 3.22 -1.67
CA ALA A 73 8.26 2.36 -0.71
C ALA A 73 9.04 2.18 0.60
N ARG A 74 10.37 2.13 0.51
CA ARG A 74 11.24 1.99 1.68
C ARG A 74 11.20 3.22 2.58
N THR A 75 11.14 4.42 2.01
CA THR A 75 11.18 5.67 2.79
C THR A 75 9.78 6.12 3.22
N LYS A 76 8.76 5.85 2.41
CA LYS A 76 7.37 6.29 2.64
C LYS A 76 6.53 5.30 3.42
N LEU A 77 6.69 4.01 3.16
CA LEU A 77 5.84 2.95 3.71
C LEU A 77 6.62 1.96 4.59
N ASN A 78 7.95 2.14 4.70
CA ASN A 78 8.86 1.18 5.33
C ASN A 78 8.73 -0.24 4.73
N MET A 79 8.47 -0.32 3.42
CA MET A 79 8.31 -1.58 2.67
C MET A 79 9.52 -1.80 1.75
N SER A 80 10.02 -3.03 1.70
CA SER A 80 11.16 -3.40 0.85
C SER A 80 10.67 -4.10 -0.41
N CYS A 81 10.50 -3.34 -1.48
CA CYS A 81 10.06 -3.84 -2.79
C CYS A 81 11.23 -3.93 -3.78
N ALA A 82 11.08 -4.76 -4.82
CA ALA A 82 12.08 -4.90 -5.88
C ALA A 82 12.04 -3.74 -6.87
N GLY A 83 10.87 -3.14 -7.08
CA GLY A 83 10.67 -2.01 -7.98
C GLY A 83 9.38 -2.11 -8.76
N TRP A 84 9.14 -1.14 -9.65
CA TRP A 84 7.89 -1.05 -10.41
C TRP A 84 7.87 -2.05 -11.58
N GLY A 85 6.80 -2.83 -11.71
CA GLY A 85 6.62 -3.83 -12.78
C GLY A 85 5.74 -3.37 -13.96
N GLY A 86 5.29 -2.12 -13.96
CA GLY A 86 4.45 -1.54 -15.02
C GLY A 86 3.01 -1.28 -14.59
N VAL A 87 2.44 -2.18 -13.77
CA VAL A 87 1.07 -2.09 -13.26
C VAL A 87 1.00 -2.10 -11.73
N ALA A 88 1.95 -2.78 -11.09
CA ALA A 88 2.05 -2.86 -9.64
C ALA A 88 3.53 -2.91 -9.23
N CYS A 89 3.80 -2.64 -7.96
CA CYS A 89 5.12 -2.82 -7.39
C CYS A 89 5.42 -4.32 -7.19
N LEU A 90 6.65 -4.71 -7.47
CA LEU A 90 7.10 -6.11 -7.43
C LEU A 90 7.77 -6.44 -6.10
N GLU A 91 7.60 -7.69 -5.69
CA GLU A 91 8.33 -8.29 -4.58
C GLU A 91 9.76 -8.67 -4.97
N HIS A 92 10.63 -8.83 -3.98
CA HIS A 92 11.94 -9.45 -4.19
C HIS A 92 11.76 -10.90 -4.66
N GLY A 93 12.37 -11.22 -5.80
CA GLY A 93 12.21 -12.54 -6.43
C GLY A 93 10.95 -12.70 -7.28
N ALA A 94 10.25 -11.60 -7.61
CA ALA A 94 9.20 -11.61 -8.62
C ALA A 94 9.70 -12.19 -9.95
N LYS A 95 8.81 -12.86 -10.67
CA LYS A 95 9.11 -13.53 -11.93
C LYS A 95 9.05 -12.54 -13.09
N PRO A 96 9.85 -12.74 -14.15
CA PRO A 96 9.80 -11.89 -15.35
C PRO A 96 8.40 -11.73 -15.96
N VAL A 97 7.54 -12.76 -15.87
CA VAL A 97 6.15 -12.74 -16.37
C VAL A 97 5.26 -11.72 -15.65
N GLU A 98 5.69 -11.20 -14.50
CA GLU A 98 4.97 -10.17 -13.75
C GLU A 98 5.29 -8.75 -14.24
N ILE A 99 6.26 -8.59 -15.14
CA ILE A 99 6.55 -7.32 -15.81
C ILE A 99 5.59 -7.18 -17.00
N LEU A 100 4.71 -6.19 -16.93
CA LEU A 100 3.67 -5.96 -17.95
C LEU A 100 3.95 -4.71 -18.81
N ASP A 101 5.07 -4.05 -18.58
CA ASP A 101 5.55 -2.93 -19.39
C ASP A 101 6.76 -3.35 -20.21
N MET A 102 6.70 -3.10 -21.53
CA MET A 102 7.75 -3.48 -22.47
C MET A 102 9.08 -2.80 -22.17
N THR A 103 9.06 -1.50 -21.83
CA THR A 103 10.28 -0.73 -21.51
C THR A 103 10.92 -1.27 -20.24
N ILE A 104 10.11 -1.57 -19.21
CA ILE A 104 10.61 -2.17 -17.98
C ILE A 104 11.20 -3.56 -18.25
N CYS A 105 10.59 -4.35 -19.14
CA CYS A 105 11.13 -5.66 -19.51
C CYS A 105 12.47 -5.53 -20.23
N GLU A 106 12.58 -4.63 -21.21
CA GLU A 106 13.82 -4.38 -21.95
C GLU A 106 14.97 -3.92 -21.04
N HIS A 107 14.65 -3.23 -19.94
CA HIS A 107 15.61 -2.72 -18.95
C HIS A 107 15.60 -3.49 -17.62
N ALA A 108 14.98 -4.68 -17.54
CA ALA A 108 14.73 -5.38 -16.27
C ALA A 108 16.02 -5.72 -15.51
N LYS A 109 17.11 -5.98 -16.22
CA LYS A 109 18.41 -6.26 -15.59
C LYS A 109 18.99 -5.04 -14.88
N GLU A 110 18.85 -3.86 -15.49
CA GLU A 110 19.38 -2.61 -14.95
C GLU A 110 18.48 -2.08 -13.82
N TRP A 111 17.17 -2.12 -14.01
CA TRP A 111 16.22 -1.48 -13.08
C TRP A 111 15.78 -2.38 -11.93
N LEU A 112 15.67 -3.69 -12.19
CA LEU A 112 15.11 -4.66 -11.24
C LEU A 112 16.12 -5.77 -10.88
N GLY A 113 17.29 -5.79 -11.49
CA GLY A 113 18.29 -6.85 -11.30
C GLY A 113 17.89 -8.21 -11.89
N MET A 114 16.83 -8.26 -12.70
CA MET A 114 16.25 -9.51 -13.23
C MET A 114 16.81 -9.86 -14.61
N ASP A 115 17.24 -11.10 -14.80
CA ASP A 115 17.61 -11.62 -16.12
C ASP A 115 16.34 -12.07 -16.87
N VAL A 116 16.05 -11.42 -18.00
CA VAL A 116 14.87 -11.71 -18.85
C VAL A 116 15.31 -12.01 -20.28
N ALA A 117 14.53 -12.83 -20.99
CA ALA A 117 14.82 -13.22 -22.37
C ALA A 117 14.43 -12.14 -23.42
N GLY A 118 13.86 -11.02 -22.98
CA GLY A 118 13.28 -9.98 -23.83
C GLY A 118 11.75 -10.07 -23.93
N TRP A 119 11.15 -9.08 -24.60
CA TRP A 119 9.71 -9.01 -24.86
C TRP A 119 9.39 -9.66 -26.22
N GLY A 120 8.38 -10.53 -26.29
CA GLY A 120 8.02 -11.29 -27.49
C GLY A 120 6.53 -11.53 -27.61
#